data_AF-A0A1C7HQY9-F1
#
_entry.id   AF-A0A1C7HQY9-F1
#
_cell.length_a   1.000
_cell.length_b   1.000
_cell.length_c   1.000
_cell.angle_alpha   90.00
_cell.angle_beta   90.00
_cell.angle_gamma   90.00
#
_symmetry.space_group_name_H-M   'P 1'
#
loop_
_entity.id
_entity.type
_entity.pdbx_description
1 polymer ?
#
loop_
_entity_poly.entity_id
_entity_poly.type
_entity_poly.pdbx_seq_one_letter_code
_entity_poly.pdbx_strand_id
1 'polypeptide(L)'
;MRYKIGDQVKVRRDLVVGRDYNGYTFLSEMEKCRGKILFVFDYIEGGYKLTNAPITWTEEMFETLDVKGLNSLENGMTCELRDGVICKLLENGYGTYFLHKNGILSTDLDEEYYDDLTSRSDSDNDIMKISVSDNPFDFTHGAIIWEREEAVEMTLDEIEEALGYKVKIVGS
;
A
#
# COMPACT_ATOMS: atom_id res chain seq x y z
N MET A 1 -13.52 6.84 -15.89
CA MET A 1 -12.15 7.00 -15.38
C MET A 1 -12.21 6.99 -13.87
N ARG A 2 -11.73 5.91 -13.27
CA ARG A 2 -11.68 5.66 -11.83
C ARG A 2 -10.61 6.48 -11.12
N TYR A 3 -9.45 6.67 -11.75
CA TYR A 3 -8.28 7.32 -11.13
C TYR A 3 -8.22 8.80 -11.46
N LYS A 4 -7.61 9.59 -10.57
CA LYS A 4 -7.41 11.03 -10.68
C LYS A 4 -5.94 11.39 -10.96
N ILE A 5 -5.66 12.59 -11.47
CA ILE A 5 -4.30 13.13 -11.57
C ILE A 5 -3.71 13.20 -10.16
N GLY A 6 -2.50 12.68 -10.02
CA GLY A 6 -1.81 12.48 -8.74
C GLY A 6 -2.02 11.08 -8.16
N ASP A 7 -3.02 10.32 -8.60
CA ASP A 7 -3.23 8.96 -8.11
C ASP A 7 -2.08 8.06 -8.55
N GLN A 8 -1.69 7.16 -7.65
CA GLN A 8 -0.76 6.09 -7.94
C GLN A 8 -1.50 4.86 -8.43
N VAL A 9 -0.97 4.23 -9.46
CA VAL A 9 -1.48 2.98 -10.02
C VAL A 9 -0.34 1.99 -10.17
N LYS A 10 -0.62 0.73 -9.85
CA LYS A 10 0.34 -0.36 -10.06
C LYS A 10 0.06 -1.03 -11.38
N VAL A 11 1.07 -1.09 -12.24
CA VAL A 11 0.97 -1.79 -13.52
C VAL A 11 1.00 -3.28 -13.27
N ARG A 12 0.03 -4.02 -13.81
CA ARG A 12 -0.05 -5.47 -13.70
C ARG A 12 1.24 -6.16 -14.17
N ARG A 13 1.64 -7.22 -13.47
CA ARG A 13 2.82 -8.03 -13.80
C ARG A 13 2.58 -9.02 -14.95
N ASP A 14 1.32 -9.40 -15.20
CA ASP A 14 0.92 -10.43 -16.17
C ASP A 14 0.59 -9.89 -17.58
N LEU A 15 0.84 -8.60 -17.84
CA LEU A 15 0.54 -7.98 -19.13
C LEU A 15 1.41 -8.55 -20.25
N VAL A 16 0.80 -9.19 -21.25
CA VAL A 16 1.47 -9.74 -22.44
C VAL A 16 1.66 -8.67 -23.53
N VAL A 17 2.87 -8.56 -24.09
CA VAL A 17 3.18 -7.66 -25.23
C VAL A 17 2.37 -8.06 -26.46
N GLY A 18 1.79 -7.07 -27.15
CA GLY A 18 0.96 -7.28 -28.34
C GLY A 18 -0.49 -7.67 -28.04
N ARG A 19 -0.87 -7.82 -26.76
CA ARG A 19 -2.25 -8.07 -26.34
C ARG A 19 -3.00 -6.76 -26.13
N ASP A 20 -4.27 -6.77 -26.49
CA ASP A 20 -5.22 -5.68 -26.25
C ASP A 20 -5.77 -5.71 -24.82
N TYR A 21 -5.84 -4.55 -24.18
CA TYR A 21 -6.49 -4.33 -22.89
C TYR A 21 -7.38 -3.09 -23.00
N ASN A 22 -8.67 -3.31 -23.16
CA ASN A 22 -9.70 -2.29 -23.39
C ASN A 22 -9.42 -1.37 -24.60
N GLY A 23 -9.07 -1.94 -25.75
CA GLY A 23 -8.85 -1.22 -27.01
C GLY A 23 -7.47 -0.58 -27.18
N TYR A 24 -6.56 -0.83 -26.22
CA TYR A 24 -5.16 -0.39 -26.29
C TYR A 24 -4.22 -1.58 -26.18
N THR A 25 -3.30 -1.68 -27.13
CA THR A 25 -2.28 -2.73 -27.16
C THR A 25 -1.15 -2.44 -26.19
N PHE A 26 -0.77 -3.43 -25.38
CA PHE A 26 0.42 -3.34 -24.52
C PHE A 26 1.70 -3.47 -25.36
N LEU A 27 2.45 -2.39 -25.51
CA LEU A 27 3.64 -2.30 -26.36
C LEU A 27 4.90 -2.81 -25.65
N SER A 28 5.92 -3.19 -26.41
CA SER A 28 7.21 -3.67 -25.84
C SER A 28 7.89 -2.63 -24.95
N GLU A 29 7.78 -1.35 -25.29
CA GLU A 29 8.32 -0.24 -24.49
C GLU A 29 7.63 -0.08 -23.12
N MET A 30 6.43 -0.61 -22.95
CA MET A 30 5.66 -0.60 -21.70
C MET A 30 6.10 -1.72 -20.74
N GLU A 31 6.82 -2.73 -21.24
CA GLU A 31 7.24 -3.90 -20.46
C GLU A 31 8.07 -3.52 -19.23
N LYS A 32 8.93 -2.50 -19.35
CA LYS A 32 9.76 -1.97 -18.24
C LYS A 32 8.96 -1.41 -17.06
N CYS A 33 7.66 -1.21 -17.24
CA CYS A 33 6.76 -0.66 -16.23
C CYS A 33 6.00 -1.76 -15.46
N ARG A 34 6.05 -3.03 -15.87
CA ARG A 34 5.36 -4.13 -15.18
C ARG A 34 5.72 -4.17 -13.69
N GLY A 35 4.70 -4.29 -12.85
CA GLY A 35 4.84 -4.35 -11.39
C GLY A 35 5.28 -3.04 -10.74
N LYS A 36 5.51 -1.97 -11.50
CA LYS A 36 5.88 -0.67 -10.95
C LYS A 36 4.65 0.13 -10.59
N ILE A 37 4.82 0.94 -9.55
CA ILE A 37 3.87 1.96 -9.15
C ILE A 37 4.25 3.25 -9.88
N LEU A 38 3.30 3.81 -10.62
CA LEU A 38 3.46 5.04 -11.39
C LEU A 38 2.31 6.01 -11.09
N PHE A 39 2.47 7.28 -11.45
CA PHE A 39 1.50 8.32 -11.12
C PHE A 39 0.74 8.74 -12.37
N VAL A 40 -0.57 8.86 -12.25
CA VAL A 40 -1.40 9.49 -13.28
C VAL A 40 -1.06 10.99 -13.33
N PHE A 41 -0.56 11.47 -14.46
CA PHE A 41 -0.24 12.90 -14.64
C PHE A 41 -1.12 13.60 -15.68
N ASP A 42 -1.84 12.84 -16.52
CA ASP A 42 -2.76 13.40 -17.51
C ASP A 42 -3.81 12.36 -17.95
N TYR A 43 -4.87 12.83 -18.60
CA TYR A 43 -5.89 12.00 -19.23
C TYR A 43 -5.98 12.28 -20.72
N ILE A 44 -6.31 11.24 -21.48
CA ILE A 44 -6.68 11.39 -22.88
C ILE A 44 -7.94 10.58 -23.16
N GLU A 45 -8.53 10.78 -24.34
CA GLU A 45 -9.62 9.92 -24.79
C GLU A 45 -9.20 8.44 -24.72
N GLY A 46 -9.92 7.67 -23.91
CA GLY A 46 -9.74 6.22 -23.72
C GLY A 46 -8.69 5.78 -22.70
N GLY A 47 -7.97 6.68 -22.00
CA GLY A 47 -7.02 6.23 -20.97
C GLY A 47 -6.25 7.31 -20.20
N TYR A 48 -5.19 6.86 -19.53
CA TYR A 48 -4.33 7.66 -18.66
C TYR A 48 -2.93 7.81 -19.22
N LYS A 49 -2.23 8.88 -18.83
CA LYS A 49 -0.79 9.03 -19.00
C LYS A 49 -0.09 8.91 -17.65
N LEU A 50 1.02 8.18 -17.61
CA LEU A 50 1.76 7.90 -16.38
C LEU A 50 3.16 8.54 -16.37
N THR A 51 3.61 8.99 -15.20
CA THR A 51 4.93 9.61 -15.05
C THR A 51 6.03 8.69 -15.57
N ASN A 52 6.96 9.24 -16.34
CA ASN A 52 8.03 8.50 -17.02
C ASN A 52 7.56 7.40 -18.00
N ALA A 53 6.27 7.35 -18.32
CA ALA A 53 5.65 6.45 -19.29
C ALA A 53 4.42 7.12 -19.97
N PRO A 54 4.63 8.20 -20.76
CA PRO A 54 3.55 9.00 -21.37
C PRO A 54 2.83 8.31 -22.55
N ILE A 55 2.76 6.99 -22.53
CA ILE A 55 1.95 6.15 -23.42
C ILE A 55 0.55 6.03 -22.82
N THR A 56 -0.44 5.62 -23.60
CA THR A 56 -1.82 5.48 -23.11
C THR A 56 -1.97 4.18 -22.33
N TRP A 57 -2.49 4.27 -21.12
CA TRP A 57 -2.77 3.14 -20.23
C TRP A 57 -4.26 3.03 -19.94
N THR A 58 -4.78 1.82 -19.83
CA THR A 58 -6.18 1.58 -19.49
C THR A 58 -6.31 1.05 -18.07
N GLU A 59 -7.51 1.14 -17.49
CA GLU A 59 -7.78 0.62 -16.15
C GLU A 59 -7.51 -0.88 -16.05
N GLU A 60 -7.73 -1.64 -17.13
CA GLU A 60 -7.47 -3.08 -17.20
C GLU A 60 -5.97 -3.42 -17.07
N MET A 61 -5.08 -2.47 -17.37
CA MET A 61 -3.63 -2.65 -17.21
C MET A 61 -3.15 -2.42 -15.77
N PHE A 62 -4.03 -1.99 -14.87
CA PHE A 62 -3.69 -1.70 -13.49
C PHE A 62 -4.22 -2.78 -12.55
N GLU A 63 -3.54 -2.94 -11.41
CA GLU A 63 -4.02 -3.71 -10.27
C GLU A 63 -4.25 -2.79 -9.08
N THR A 64 -5.17 -3.20 -8.20
CA THR A 64 -5.47 -2.46 -6.98
C THR A 64 -4.29 -2.57 -6.02
N LEU A 65 -3.84 -1.42 -5.50
CA LEU A 65 -2.95 -1.35 -4.35
C LEU A 65 -3.81 -1.56 -3.11
N ASP A 66 -4.02 -2.80 -2.71
CA ASP A 66 -4.84 -3.16 -1.56
C ASP A 66 -3.98 -3.99 -0.60
N VAL A 67 -3.77 -3.44 0.60
CA VAL A 67 -3.00 -4.12 1.65
C VAL A 67 -3.98 -4.94 2.46
N LYS A 68 -3.86 -6.26 2.35
CA LYS A 68 -4.71 -7.23 3.06
C LYS A 68 -4.00 -7.94 4.20
N GLY A 69 -2.70 -7.73 4.32
CA GLY A 69 -1.86 -8.36 5.33
C GLY A 69 -0.39 -8.40 4.93
N LEU A 70 0.40 -9.17 5.68
CA LEU A 70 1.86 -9.21 5.53
C LEU A 70 2.30 -9.57 4.10
N ASN A 71 1.61 -10.52 3.48
CA ASN A 71 1.91 -11.01 2.12
C ASN A 71 1.61 -9.99 1.00
N SER A 72 0.95 -8.87 1.31
CA SER A 72 0.67 -7.80 0.36
C SER A 72 1.72 -6.68 0.37
N LEU A 73 2.68 -6.74 1.30
CA LEU A 73 3.78 -5.80 1.39
C LEU A 73 4.79 -6.03 0.27
N GLU A 74 5.33 -4.95 -0.29
CA GLU A 74 6.33 -5.02 -1.36
C GLU A 74 7.52 -4.11 -1.09
N ASN A 75 8.67 -4.48 -1.63
CA ASN A 75 9.90 -3.71 -1.56
C ASN A 75 9.68 -2.24 -2.00
N GLY A 76 10.17 -1.30 -1.20
CA GLY A 76 10.09 0.14 -1.42
C GLY A 76 8.85 0.84 -0.83
N MET A 77 7.86 0.09 -0.34
CA MET A 77 6.75 0.64 0.44
C MET A 77 7.27 1.32 1.72
N THR A 78 6.61 2.41 2.11
CA THR A 78 6.89 3.14 3.35
C THR A 78 5.88 2.73 4.40
N CYS A 79 6.35 2.31 5.57
CA CYS A 79 5.55 1.96 6.73
C CYS A 79 5.76 3.01 7.84
N GLU A 80 4.67 3.42 8.50
CA GLU A 80 4.72 4.15 9.77
C GLU A 80 4.28 3.18 10.88
N LEU A 81 5.13 3.02 11.88
CA LEU A 81 4.85 2.24 13.07
C LEU A 81 4.04 3.06 14.08
N ARG A 82 3.48 2.41 15.09
CA ARG A 82 2.65 3.06 16.11
C ARG A 82 3.41 4.12 16.90
N ASP A 83 4.69 3.92 17.17
CA ASP A 83 5.57 4.92 17.79
C ASP A 83 5.90 6.13 16.88
N GLY A 84 5.40 6.13 15.63
CA GLY A 84 5.61 7.16 14.62
C GLY A 84 6.91 6.99 13.82
N VAL A 85 7.67 5.92 14.03
CA VAL A 85 8.86 5.64 13.23
C VAL A 85 8.46 5.30 11.80
N ILE A 86 9.10 5.99 10.85
CA ILE A 86 8.91 5.74 9.42
C ILE A 86 10.07 4.91 8.89
N CYS A 87 9.73 3.78 8.28
CA CYS A 87 10.68 2.84 7.69
C CYS A 87 10.28 2.46 6.25
N LYS A 88 11.24 1.93 5.51
CA LYS A 88 11.06 1.39 4.16
C LYS A 88 11.13 -0.12 4.20
N LEU A 89 10.26 -0.79 3.46
CA LEU A 89 10.34 -2.22 3.24
C LEU A 89 11.46 -2.52 2.25
N LEU A 90 12.34 -3.44 2.63
CA LEU A 90 13.40 -3.95 1.80
C LEU A 90 13.39 -5.48 1.83
N GLU A 91 12.92 -6.08 0.74
CA GLU A 91 13.05 -7.51 0.53
C GLU A 91 14.45 -7.83 -0.03
N ASN A 92 15.09 -8.84 0.52
CA ASN A 92 16.31 -9.43 -0.02
C ASN A 92 16.20 -10.96 -0.02
N GLY A 93 17.22 -11.67 -0.49
CA GLY A 93 17.19 -13.14 -0.58
C GLY A 93 17.09 -13.90 0.75
N TYR A 94 17.06 -13.21 1.89
CA TYR A 94 16.94 -13.77 3.23
C TYR A 94 15.62 -13.47 3.92
N GLY A 95 14.87 -12.45 3.48
CA GLY A 95 13.63 -12.03 4.13
C GLY A 95 13.23 -10.60 3.78
N THR A 96 12.19 -10.12 4.43
CA THR A 96 11.67 -8.75 4.28
C THR A 96 12.01 -7.93 5.51
N TYR A 97 12.70 -6.80 5.32
CA TYR A 97 13.24 -6.01 6.42
C TYR A 97 12.74 -4.56 6.44
N PHE A 98 12.67 -3.97 7.63
CA PHE A 98 12.61 -2.51 7.77
C PHE A 98 13.98 -1.87 7.64
N LEU A 99 14.14 -1.04 6.61
CA LEU A 99 15.21 -0.08 6.44
C LEU A 99 14.80 1.25 7.09
N HIS A 100 15.61 1.71 8.03
CA HIS A 100 15.44 3.01 8.69
C HIS A 100 16.16 4.12 7.94
N LYS A 101 15.77 5.38 8.18
CA LYS A 101 16.39 6.56 7.55
C LYS A 101 17.91 6.67 7.79
N ASN A 102 18.39 6.13 8.91
CA ASN A 102 19.82 6.08 9.24
C ASN A 102 20.58 4.95 8.53
N GLY A 103 19.91 4.16 7.69
CA GLY A 103 20.49 3.06 6.92
C GLY A 103 20.52 1.71 7.65
N ILE A 104 19.98 1.62 8.88
CA ILE A 104 19.95 0.38 9.65
C ILE A 104 18.80 -0.52 9.15
N LEU A 105 19.11 -1.81 8.98
CA LEU A 105 18.13 -2.88 8.85
C LEU A 105 17.86 -3.45 10.25
N SER A 106 16.58 -3.60 10.62
CA SER A 106 16.21 -3.91 12.01
C SER A 106 15.46 -5.24 12.14
N THR A 107 14.29 -5.34 11.53
CA THR A 107 13.31 -6.40 11.80
C THR A 107 13.08 -7.28 10.59
N ASP A 108 13.09 -8.59 10.75
CA ASP A 108 12.59 -9.55 9.77
C ASP A 108 11.08 -9.73 9.93
N LEU A 109 10.31 -9.23 8.97
CA LEU A 109 8.86 -9.14 9.07
C LEU A 109 8.18 -10.51 9.15
N ASP A 110 8.73 -11.52 8.47
CA ASP A 110 8.13 -12.86 8.43
C ASP A 110 8.18 -13.55 9.81
N GLU A 111 9.19 -13.20 10.62
CA GLU A 111 9.38 -13.74 11.97
C GLU A 111 8.71 -12.90 13.04
N GLU A 112 8.65 -11.58 12.88
CA GLU A 112 8.23 -10.65 13.93
C GLU A 112 6.81 -10.10 13.80
N TYR A 113 6.10 -10.35 12.69
CA TYR A 113 4.73 -9.84 12.48
C TYR A 113 3.69 -10.94 12.25
N TYR A 114 2.45 -10.67 12.66
CA TYR A 114 1.28 -11.42 12.24
C TYR A 114 0.78 -10.94 10.87
N ASP A 115 -0.08 -11.73 10.23
CA ASP A 115 -0.63 -11.38 8.91
C ASP A 115 -1.46 -10.09 8.95
N ASP A 116 -2.06 -9.73 10.10
CA ASP A 116 -2.80 -8.47 10.32
C ASP A 116 -1.89 -7.25 10.61
N LEU A 117 -0.59 -7.40 10.34
CA LEU A 117 0.44 -6.36 10.47
C LEU A 117 0.67 -5.89 11.92
N THR A 118 0.20 -6.64 12.92
CA THR A 118 0.56 -6.41 14.32
C THR A 118 1.89 -7.07 14.65
N SER A 119 2.67 -6.42 15.52
CA SER A 119 3.94 -6.96 15.98
C SER A 119 3.71 -8.11 16.96
N ARG A 120 4.54 -9.16 16.86
CA ARG A 120 4.54 -10.28 17.81
C ARG A 120 5.22 -9.94 19.14
N SER A 121 6.05 -8.90 19.16
CA SER A 121 6.90 -8.56 20.30
C SER A 121 6.39 -7.36 21.07
N ASP A 122 6.04 -6.27 20.36
CA ASP A 122 5.70 -4.99 20.98
C ASP A 122 4.72 -4.21 20.09
N SER A 123 3.55 -3.89 20.62
CA SER A 123 2.50 -3.16 19.91
C SER A 123 2.93 -1.77 19.44
N ASP A 124 3.95 -1.16 20.05
CA ASP A 124 4.54 0.10 19.58
C ASP A 124 5.15 -0.04 18.17
N ASN A 125 5.46 -1.27 17.76
CA ASN A 125 5.91 -1.59 16.41
C ASN A 125 4.76 -2.01 15.47
N ASP A 126 3.49 -1.97 15.87
CA ASP A 126 2.39 -2.26 14.93
C ASP A 126 2.50 -1.34 13.70
N ILE A 127 2.34 -1.90 12.50
CA ILE A 127 2.29 -1.07 11.29
C ILE A 127 0.94 -0.37 11.29
N MET A 128 0.97 0.97 11.26
CA MET A 128 -0.22 1.82 11.35
C MET A 128 -0.59 2.43 10.01
N LYS A 129 0.39 2.77 9.17
CA LYS A 129 0.14 3.31 7.83
C LYS A 129 1.11 2.72 6.83
N ILE A 130 0.62 2.52 5.61
CA ILE A 130 1.44 2.13 4.46
C ILE A 130 1.19 3.11 3.33
N SER A 131 2.28 3.60 2.77
CA SER A 131 2.27 4.53 1.65
C SER A 131 3.32 4.15 0.63
N VAL A 132 3.15 4.64 -0.59
CA VAL A 132 4.10 4.42 -1.68
C VAL A 132 4.58 5.75 -2.24
N SER A 133 5.87 5.81 -2.60
CA SER A 133 6.53 7.02 -3.13
C SER A 133 7.30 6.65 -4.39
N ASP A 134 7.44 7.59 -5.33
CA ASP A 134 8.30 7.45 -6.51
C ASP A 134 9.79 7.39 -6.13
N ASN A 135 10.16 7.99 -4.99
CA ASN A 135 11.51 7.98 -4.49
C ASN A 135 11.69 6.91 -3.41
N PRO A 136 12.45 5.83 -3.68
CA PRO A 136 12.69 4.77 -2.71
C PRO A 136 13.55 5.23 -1.52
N PHE A 137 14.23 6.38 -1.61
CA PHE A 137 15.05 6.96 -0.55
C PHE A 137 14.35 8.09 0.22
N ASP A 138 13.08 8.36 -0.10
CA ASP A 138 12.27 9.32 0.65
C ASP A 138 11.56 8.61 1.82
N PHE A 139 11.92 9.00 3.04
CA PHE A 139 11.36 8.49 4.30
C PHE A 139 10.23 9.39 4.81
N THR A 140 9.43 9.90 3.89
CA THR A 140 8.17 10.59 4.17
C THR A 140 7.01 9.81 3.53
N HIS A 141 5.79 10.14 3.93
CA HIS A 141 4.61 9.55 3.32
C HIS A 141 4.41 10.08 1.90
N GLY A 142 4.34 9.15 0.94
CA GLY A 142 3.76 9.41 -0.37
C GLY A 142 2.24 9.28 -0.31
N ALA A 143 1.61 8.71 -1.35
CA ALA A 143 0.18 8.45 -1.25
C ALA A 143 -0.06 7.24 -0.34
N ILE A 144 -0.98 7.44 0.61
CA ILE A 144 -1.36 6.42 1.58
C ILE A 144 -2.27 5.42 0.87
N ILE A 145 -1.91 4.13 0.96
CA ILE A 145 -2.66 3.02 0.35
C ILE A 145 -3.37 2.16 1.39
N TRP A 146 -2.99 2.32 2.67
CA TRP A 146 -3.62 1.63 3.79
C TRP A 146 -3.35 2.37 5.10
N GLU A 147 -4.36 2.47 5.95
CA GLU A 147 -4.27 2.94 7.33
C GLU A 147 -4.97 1.94 8.23
N ARG A 148 -4.41 1.70 9.42
CA ARG A 148 -5.02 0.85 10.43
C ARG A 148 -6.26 1.51 11.00
N GLU A 149 -7.40 0.82 10.90
CA GLU A 149 -8.58 1.16 11.69
C GLU A 149 -8.36 0.69 13.13
N GLU A 150 -8.30 1.62 14.07
CA GLU A 150 -8.21 1.30 15.49
C GLU A 150 -9.59 1.19 16.11
N ALA A 151 -9.80 0.16 16.92
CA ALA A 151 -10.98 0.08 17.76
C ALA A 151 -10.94 1.23 18.77
N VAL A 152 -12.02 2.02 18.81
CA VAL A 152 -12.17 3.02 19.87
C VAL A 152 -12.55 2.27 21.14
N GLU A 153 -11.67 2.29 22.13
CA GLU A 153 -12.03 1.82 23.46
C GLU A 153 -13.12 2.72 24.03
N MET A 154 -14.24 2.12 24.39
CA MET A 154 -15.37 2.80 25.01
C MET A 154 -15.83 1.99 26.22
N THR A 155 -16.16 2.69 27.29
CA THR A 155 -16.83 2.12 28.45
C THR A 155 -18.27 1.74 28.08
N LEU A 156 -18.87 0.83 28.87
CA LEU A 156 -20.27 0.46 28.67
C LEU A 156 -21.20 1.69 28.78
N ASP A 157 -20.90 2.62 29.69
CA ASP A 157 -21.68 3.85 29.87
C ASP A 157 -21.60 4.76 28.64
N GLU A 158 -20.42 4.94 28.04
CA GLU A 158 -20.26 5.73 26.80
C GLU A 158 -21.01 5.09 25.62
N ILE A 159 -21.00 3.75 25.54
CA ILE A 159 -21.77 3.01 24.53
C ILE A 159 -23.28 3.22 24.76
N GLU A 160 -23.75 3.12 26.00
CA GLU A 160 -25.16 3.32 26.35
C GLU A 160 -25.63 4.77 26.13
N GLU A 161 -24.78 5.76 26.39
CA GLU A 161 -25.04 7.17 26.12
C GLU A 161 -25.15 7.43 24.61
N ALA A 162 -24.20 6.92 23.82
CA ALA A 162 -24.22 7.05 22.37
C ALA A 162 -25.45 6.37 21.72
N LEU A 163 -25.88 5.23 22.26
CA LEU A 163 -27.00 4.45 21.74
C LEU A 163 -28.37 4.88 22.30
N GLY A 164 -28.40 5.56 23.45
CA GLY A 164 -29.62 6.00 24.12
C GLY A 164 -30.41 4.89 24.83
N TYR A 165 -29.80 3.73 25.09
CA TYR A 165 -30.43 2.61 25.81
C TYR A 165 -29.40 1.74 26.53
N LYS A 166 -29.85 0.96 27.52
CA LYS A 166 -29.01 0.05 28.32
C LYS A 166 -28.53 -1.15 27.49
N VAL A 167 -27.24 -1.44 27.57
CA VAL A 167 -26.56 -2.47 26.78
C VAL A 167 -26.02 -3.55 27.71
N LYS A 168 -26.02 -4.80 27.25
CA LYS A 168 -25.37 -5.93 27.92
C LYS A 168 -24.51 -6.68 26.90
N ILE A 169 -23.21 -6.81 27.21
CA ILE A 169 -22.30 -7.62 26.40
C ILE A 169 -22.61 -9.10 26.63
N VAL A 170 -23.00 -9.80 25.57
CA VAL A 170 -23.09 -11.26 25.53
C VAL A 170 -21.99 -11.73 24.60
N GLY A 171 -21.01 -12.47 25.15
CA GLY A 171 -19.90 -13.01 24.36
C GLY A 171 -20.42 -13.93 23.25
N SER A 172 -19.78 -13.87 22.09
CA SER A 172 -20.05 -14.71 20.91
C SER A 172 -19.11 -15.91 20.87
#